data_AF-A0A3D3KX98-F1
#
_entry.id   AF-A0A3D3KX98-F1
#
_cell.length_a   1.000
_cell.length_b   1.000
_cell.length_c   1.000
_cell.angle_alpha   90.00
_cell.angle_beta   90.00
_cell.angle_gamma   90.00
#
_symmetry.space_group_name_H-M   'P 1'
#
loop_
_entity.id
_entity.type
_entity.pdbx_description
1 polymer ?
#
loop_
_entity_poly.entity_id
_entity_poly.type
_entity_poly.pdbx_seq_one_letter_code
_entity_poly.pdbx_strand_id
1 'polypeptide(L)' 'MAGTAVSAFVLIPGAGGTAWYWSHVVPQLQKAGHEAIAV' A
#
# COMPACT_ATOMS: atom_id res chain seq x y z
N MET A 1 24.12 -6.60 -6.99
CA MET A 1 22.85 -5.95 -7.38
C MET A 1 21.72 -6.82 -6.90
N ALA A 2 21.15 -6.55 -5.72
CA ALA A 2 19.88 -7.17 -5.35
C ALA A 2 18.79 -6.37 -6.07
N GLY A 3 18.08 -6.98 -7.02
CA GLY A 3 16.88 -6.38 -7.59
C GLY A 3 15.89 -6.10 -6.46
N THR A 4 15.21 -4.96 -6.50
CA THR A 4 14.14 -4.64 -5.54
C THR A 4 13.08 -5.73 -5.59
N ALA A 5 12.88 -6.45 -4.49
CA ALA A 5 11.88 -7.50 -4.40
C ALA A 5 10.47 -6.90 -4.36
N VAL A 6 9.54 -7.48 -5.12
CA VAL A 6 8.12 -7.13 -5.08
C VAL A 6 7.51 -7.69 -3.79
N SER A 7 6.59 -6.95 -3.18
CA SER A 7 5.88 -7.32 -1.96
C SER A 7 4.42 -6.90 -2.08
N ALA A 8 3.54 -7.57 -1.35
CA ALA A 8 2.12 -7.24 -1.28
C ALA A 8 1.77 -6.66 0.09
N PHE A 9 1.02 -5.56 0.11
CA PHE A 9 0.59 -4.86 1.31
C PHE A 9 -0.94 -4.85 1.43
N VAL A 10 -1.43 -5.11 2.64
CA VAL A 10 -2.82 -4.89 3.03
C VAL A 10 -2.84 -3.75 4.05
N LEU A 11 -3.49 -2.65 3.70
CA LEU A 11 -3.54 -1.44 4.52
C LEU A 11 -4.85 -1.41 5.32
N ILE A 12 -4.74 -1.67 6.62
CA ILE A 12 -5.86 -1.68 7.55
C ILE A 12 -5.99 -0.29 8.18
N PRO A 13 -7.14 0.39 8.08
CA PRO A 13 -7.35 1.65 8.78
C PRO A 13 -7.41 1.43 10.30
N GLY A 14 -6.97 2.45 11.05
CA GLY A 14 -7.18 2.49 12.50
C GLY A 14 -8.68 2.61 12.87
N ALA A 15 -8.99 2.52 14.16
CA ALA A 15 -10.37 2.59 14.66
C ALA A 15 -11.10 3.86 14.16
N GLY A 16 -12.29 3.67 13.58
CA GLY A 16 -13.11 4.74 12.98
C GLY A 16 -12.62 5.24 11.62
N GLY A 17 -11.53 4.69 11.09
CA GLY A 17 -10.99 5.05 9.78
C GLY A 17 -11.67 4.35 8.61
N THR A 18 -11.28 4.74 7.41
CA THR A 18 -11.77 4.17 6.15
C THR A 18 -10.61 3.90 5.19
N ALA A 19 -10.82 3.02 4.22
CA ALA A 19 -9.84 2.74 3.15
C ALA A 19 -9.31 4.01 2.47
N TRP A 20 -10.14 5.07 2.38
CA TRP A 20 -9.77 6.34 1.75
C TRP A 20 -8.58 7.04 2.41
N TYR A 21 -8.31 6.80 3.69
CA TYR A 21 -7.14 7.38 4.37
C TYR A 21 -5.82 6.95 3.72
N TRP A 22 -5.81 5.83 3.01
CA TRP A 22 -4.65 5.31 2.27
C TRP A 22 -4.58 5.76 0.81
N SER A 23 -5.44 6.70 0.38
CA SER A 23 -5.51 7.20 -1.01
C SER A 23 -4.18 7.73 -1.56
N HIS A 24 -3.30 8.24 -0.71
CA HIS A 24 -1.95 8.67 -1.10
C HIS A 24 -0.90 7.56 -1.03
N VAL A 25 -1.05 6.59 -0.12
CA VAL A 25 -0.06 5.54 0.14
C VAL A 25 -0.13 4.43 -0.91
N VAL A 26 -1.34 4.00 -1.29
CA VAL A 26 -1.53 2.95 -2.31
C VAL A 26 -0.82 3.30 -3.63
N PRO A 27 -1.00 4.50 -4.22
CA PRO A 27 -0.28 4.87 -5.44
C PRO A 27 1.23 4.94 -5.27
N GLN A 28 1.75 5.25 -4.09
CA GLN A 28 3.19 5.31 -3.84
C GLN A 28 3.81 3.92 -3.78
N LEU A 29 3.16 2.97 -3.10
CA LEU A 29 3.58 1.57 -3.08
C LEU A 29 3.56 0.96 -4.48
N GLN A 30 2.50 1.23 -5.25
CA GLN A 30 2.39 0.80 -6.65
C GLN A 30 3.49 1.42 -7.54
N LYS A 31 3.80 2.71 -7.38
CA LYS A 31 4.91 3.36 -8.10
C LYS A 31 6.27 2.78 -7.72
N ALA A 32 6.43 2.28 -6.51
CA ALA A 32 7.63 1.57 -6.06
C ALA A 32 7.68 0.11 -6.56
N GLY A 33 6.67 -0.37 -7.28
CA GLY A 33 6.60 -1.71 -7.85
C GLY A 33 5.99 -2.76 -6.91
N HIS A 34 5.29 -2.33 -5.85
CA HIS A 34 4.62 -3.21 -4.90
C HIS A 34 3.12 -3.32 -5.18
N GLU A 35 2.51 -4.42 -4.78
CA GLU A 35 1.05 -4.56 -4.77
C GLU A 35 0.50 -4.00 -3.46
N ALA A 36 -0.62 -3.27 -3.52
CA ALA A 36 -1.23 -2.69 -2.33
C ALA A 36 -2.75 -2.62 -2.46
N ILE A 37 -3.45 -3.04 -1.40
CA ILE A 37 -4.91 -2.95 -1.26
C ILE A 37 -5.22 -2.26 0.06
N ALA A 38 -6.13 -1.28 0.03
CA ALA A 38 -6.73 -0.68 1.22
C ALA A 38 -8.12 -1.28 1.44
N VAL A 39 -8.41 -1.69 2.67
CA VAL A 39 -9.70 -2.30 3.09
C VAL A 39 -10.53 -1.37 3.97
#